data_AF-A0A524NAQ2-F1
#
_entry.id   AF-A0A524NAQ2-F1
#
_cell.length_a   1.000
_cell.length_b   1.000
_cell.length_c   1.000
_cell.angle_alpha   90.00
_cell.angle_beta   90.00
_cell.angle_gamma   90.00
#
_symmetry.space_group_name_H-M   'P 1'
#
loop_
_entity.id
_entity.type
_entity.pdbx_description
1 polymer ?
#
loop_
_entity_poly.entity_id
_entity_poly.type
_entity_poly.pdbx_seq_one_letter_code
_entity_poly.pdbx_strand_id
1 'polypeptide(L)'
;MKSSIVLAFVLVACCAGVAAAGSYVGYSDTGYGNYSKRNCCEQAVIAAQEDSARGCQRTGGFPDYKRDASRGSCKWERKRDAQSRWIYRCTGTATVLCR
;
A
#
# COMPACT_ATOMS: atom_id res chain seq x y z
N MET A 1 -38.43 -5.59 33.34
CA MET A 1 -37.46 -6.46 32.64
C MET A 1 -37.06 -5.82 31.31
N LYS A 2 -36.32 -4.69 31.30
CA LYS A 2 -35.97 -3.95 30.06
C LYS A 2 -34.60 -3.25 30.11
N SER A 3 -33.70 -3.63 31.01
CA SER A 3 -32.44 -2.88 31.23
C SER A 3 -31.15 -3.67 30.98
N SER A 4 -31.21 -4.99 30.78
CA SER A 4 -29.99 -5.80 30.63
C SER A 4 -29.47 -5.88 29.19
N ILE A 5 -30.30 -5.59 28.18
CA ILE A 5 -29.90 -5.69 26.77
C ILE A 5 -29.04 -4.48 26.34
N VAL A 6 -29.30 -3.31 26.93
CA VAL A 6 -28.58 -2.07 26.56
C VAL A 6 -27.10 -2.12 27.00
N LEU A 7 -26.81 -2.76 28.13
CA LEU A 7 -25.45 -2.85 28.65
C LEU A 7 -24.53 -3.75 27.80
N ALA A 8 -25.09 -4.79 27.19
CA ALA A 8 -24.34 -5.72 26.35
C ALA A 8 -23.89 -5.10 25.01
N PHE A 9 -24.69 -4.19 24.44
CA PHE A 9 -24.34 -3.49 23.20
C PHE A 9 -23.22 -2.47 23.38
N VAL A 10 -23.12 -1.84 24.56
CA VAL A 10 -22.05 -0.86 24.85
C VAL A 10 -20.69 -1.55 25.02
N LEU A 11 -20.65 -2.76 25.57
CA LEU A 11 -19.40 -3.51 25.75
C LEU A 11 -18.80 -4.04 24.43
N VAL A 12 -19.62 -4.39 23.44
CA VAL A 12 -19.13 -4.85 22.12
C VAL A 12 -18.58 -3.68 21.29
N ALA A 13 -19.11 -2.47 21.47
CA ALA A 13 -18.63 -1.27 20.78
C ALA A 13 -17.23 -0.80 21.25
N CYS A 14 -16.81 -1.16 22.47
CA CYS A 14 -15.48 -0.79 22.99
C CYS A 14 -14.33 -1.68 22.48
N CYS A 15 -14.60 -2.82 21.84
CA CYS A 15 -13.55 -3.74 21.38
C CYS A 15 -13.10 -3.51 19.93
N ALA A 16 -13.67 -2.53 19.21
CA ALA A 16 -13.34 -2.27 17.81
C ALA A 16 -12.03 -1.47 17.59
N GLY A 17 -11.30 -1.14 18.67
CA GLY A 17 -10.19 -0.19 18.64
C GLY A 17 -8.77 -0.75 18.79
N VAL A 18 -8.59 -2.06 18.84
CA VAL A 18 -7.24 -2.64 18.72
C VAL A 18 -6.89 -2.68 17.23
N ALA A 19 -6.32 -1.58 16.75
CA ALA A 19 -5.51 -1.57 15.54
C ALA A 19 -4.37 -2.56 15.76
N ALA A 20 -4.62 -3.83 15.45
CA ALA A 20 -3.57 -4.82 15.40
C ALA A 20 -2.53 -4.28 14.43
N ALA A 21 -1.27 -4.24 14.87
CA ALA A 21 -0.11 -3.93 14.04
C ALA A 21 -0.06 -4.94 12.88
N GLY A 22 -0.81 -4.64 11.82
CA GLY A 22 -0.96 -5.45 10.63
C GLY A 22 0.00 -4.94 9.56
N SER A 23 0.69 -5.84 8.89
CA SER A 23 1.42 -5.52 7.68
C SER A 23 0.43 -5.35 6.52
N TYR A 24 0.25 -4.11 6.06
CA TYR A 24 -0.54 -3.83 4.85
C TYR A 24 0.38 -3.98 3.64
N VAL A 25 0.11 -4.92 2.75
CA VAL A 25 0.84 -4.99 1.47
C VAL A 25 0.19 -4.00 0.52
N GLY A 26 0.97 -3.01 0.09
CA GLY A 26 0.55 -2.07 -0.93
C GLY A 26 1.04 -2.49 -2.30
N TYR A 27 0.27 -2.10 -3.31
CA TYR A 27 0.50 -2.47 -4.69
C TYR A 27 0.46 -1.21 -5.58
N SER A 28 1.24 -1.23 -6.66
CA SER A 28 1.18 -0.18 -7.67
C SER A 28 1.48 -0.74 -9.05
N ASP A 29 0.89 -0.13 -10.07
CA ASP A 29 1.20 -0.38 -11.47
C ASP A 29 1.33 0.98 -12.18
N THR A 30 2.46 1.21 -12.84
CA THR A 30 2.71 2.47 -13.54
C THR A 30 2.04 2.55 -14.91
N GLY A 31 1.52 1.43 -15.42
CA GLY A 31 1.20 1.29 -16.84
C GLY A 31 2.44 1.40 -17.74
N TYR A 32 2.25 1.24 -19.05
CA TYR A 32 3.31 1.48 -20.04
C TYR A 32 3.47 2.97 -20.29
N GLY A 33 4.69 3.49 -20.16
CA GLY A 33 4.97 4.89 -20.48
C GLY A 33 6.30 5.42 -19.94
N ASN A 34 6.97 4.67 -19.07
CA ASN A 34 8.29 5.05 -18.59
C ASN A 34 9.38 4.72 -19.61
N TYR A 35 10.31 5.63 -19.87
CA TYR A 35 11.46 5.39 -20.75
C TYR A 35 12.72 4.90 -20.00
N SER A 36 12.68 4.93 -18.66
CA SER A 36 13.76 4.45 -17.80
C SER A 36 13.25 3.33 -16.90
N LYS A 37 13.86 2.15 -17.02
CA LYS A 37 13.56 0.98 -16.17
C LYS A 37 13.76 1.31 -14.68
N ARG A 38 14.85 2.02 -14.35
CA ARG A 38 15.18 2.37 -12.96
C ARG A 38 14.11 3.28 -12.37
N ASN A 39 13.79 4.37 -13.05
CA ASN A 39 12.76 5.31 -12.59
C ASN A 39 11.40 4.63 -12.48
N CYS A 40 11.03 3.81 -13.47
CA CYS A 40 9.79 3.04 -13.47
C CYS A 40 9.64 2.17 -12.21
N CYS A 41 10.67 1.41 -11.85
CA CYS A 41 10.65 0.59 -10.65
C CYS A 41 10.65 1.40 -9.35
N GLU A 42 11.45 2.47 -9.29
CA GLU A 42 11.51 3.35 -8.14
C GLU A 42 10.14 3.97 -7.83
N GLN A 43 9.49 4.52 -8.86
CA GLN A 43 8.14 5.08 -8.74
C GLN A 43 7.11 4.01 -8.35
N ALA A 44 7.17 2.82 -8.96
CA ALA A 44 6.24 1.73 -8.63
C ALA A 44 6.36 1.29 -7.17
N VAL A 45 7.59 1.16 -6.64
CA VAL A 45 7.79 0.76 -5.24
C VAL A 45 7.36 1.89 -4.29
N ILE A 46 7.71 3.14 -4.59
CA ILE A 46 7.30 4.29 -3.76
C ILE A 46 5.77 4.38 -3.68
N ALA A 47 5.08 4.27 -4.81
CA ALA A 47 3.62 4.30 -4.86
C ALA A 47 2.99 3.10 -4.13
N ALA A 48 3.60 1.91 -4.21
CA ALA A 48 3.16 0.74 -3.44
C ALA A 48 3.33 0.95 -1.93
N GLN A 49 4.38 1.63 -1.49
CA GLN A 49 4.53 1.98 -0.08
C GLN A 49 3.51 3.03 0.37
N GLU A 50 3.21 4.03 -0.47
CA GLU A 50 2.16 5.01 -0.21
C GLU A 50 0.79 4.32 -0.11
N ASP A 51 0.52 3.32 -0.94
CA ASP A 51 -0.68 2.49 -0.88
C ASP A 51 -0.79 1.70 0.42
N SER A 52 0.29 1.03 0.81
CA SER A 52 0.41 0.34 2.09
C SER A 52 0.14 1.28 3.28
N ALA A 53 0.75 2.47 3.26
CA ALA A 53 0.58 3.48 4.31
C ALA A 53 -0.87 3.99 4.38
N ARG A 54 -1.54 4.20 3.24
CA ARG A 54 -2.97 4.54 3.20
C ARG A 54 -3.83 3.42 3.79
N GLY A 55 -3.48 2.16 3.53
CA GLY A 55 -4.14 1.00 4.14
C GLY A 55 -4.10 1.04 5.67
N CYS A 56 -2.91 1.31 6.23
CA CYS A 56 -2.72 1.51 7.67
C CYS A 56 -3.55 2.69 8.22
N GLN A 57 -3.55 3.83 7.53
CA GLN A 57 -4.31 5.01 7.98
C GLN A 57 -5.82 4.78 7.98
N ARG A 58 -6.35 4.01 7.02
CA ARG A 58 -7.79 3.70 6.93
C ARG A 58 -8.30 2.89 8.11
N THR A 59 -7.44 2.14 8.79
CA THR A 59 -7.78 1.37 9.98
C THR A 59 -7.45 2.09 11.29
N GLY A 60 -7.07 3.37 11.21
CA GLY A 60 -6.75 4.21 12.37
C GLY A 60 -5.33 4.05 12.90
N GLY A 61 -4.46 3.32 12.18
CA GLY A 61 -3.06 3.16 12.55
C GLY A 61 -2.14 4.26 12.02
N PHE A 62 -0.91 4.28 12.52
CA PHE A 62 0.15 5.22 12.18
C PHE A 62 1.24 4.51 11.35
N PRO A 63 1.38 4.83 10.05
CA PRO A 63 2.38 4.18 9.21
C PRO A 63 3.80 4.69 9.50
N ASP A 64 4.76 3.78 9.71
CA ASP A 64 6.19 4.08 9.73
C ASP A 64 6.74 4.07 8.29
N TYR A 65 6.34 5.10 7.55
CA TYR A 65 6.70 5.25 6.15
C TYR A 65 8.06 5.95 5.99
N LYS A 66 9.02 5.23 5.41
CA LYS A 66 10.29 5.80 4.92
C LYS A 66 10.33 5.61 3.41
N ARG A 67 10.32 6.72 2.66
CA ARG A 67 10.35 6.73 1.19
C ARG A 67 11.70 6.22 0.69
N ASP A 68 11.80 4.91 0.55
CA ASP A 68 13.00 4.18 0.15
C ASP A 68 12.61 3.03 -0.76
N ALA A 69 12.88 3.16 -2.07
CA ALA A 69 12.55 2.14 -3.06
C ALA A 69 13.25 0.79 -2.83
N SER A 70 14.26 0.73 -1.96
CA SER A 70 14.89 -0.52 -1.53
C SER A 70 14.00 -1.36 -0.62
N ARG A 71 12.96 -0.76 -0.02
CA ARG A 71 12.00 -1.42 0.88
C ARG A 71 10.78 -1.98 0.13
N GLY A 72 11.01 -2.55 -1.05
CA GLY A 72 9.95 -3.17 -1.83
C GLY A 72 10.51 -3.99 -2.98
N SER A 73 9.61 -4.56 -3.77
CA SER A 73 9.94 -5.35 -4.95
C SER A 73 9.31 -4.74 -6.18
N CYS A 74 10.03 -4.80 -7.30
CA CYS A 74 9.54 -4.35 -8.60
C CYS A 74 9.61 -5.50 -9.59
N LYS A 75 8.51 -5.74 -10.30
CA LYS A 75 8.47 -6.48 -11.56
C LYS A 75 8.32 -5.48 -12.70
N TRP A 76 8.93 -5.77 -13.84
CA TRP A 76 8.85 -4.89 -15.00
C TRP A 76 8.65 -5.67 -16.28
N GLU A 77 7.92 -5.04 -17.19
CA GLU A 77 7.71 -5.48 -18.56
C GLU A 77 8.18 -4.37 -19.50
N ARG A 78 8.57 -4.73 -20.73
CA ARG A 78 8.95 -3.74 -21.75
C ARG A 78 8.32 -4.06 -23.09
N LYS A 79 7.99 -3.01 -23.85
CA LYS A 79 7.62 -3.11 -25.26
C LYS A 79 8.16 -1.90 -26.03
N ARG A 80 8.00 -1.91 -27.36
CA ARG A 80 8.31 -0.76 -28.20
C ARG A 80 7.09 0.16 -28.32
N ASP A 81 7.32 1.46 -28.29
CA ASP A 81 6.30 2.46 -28.67
C ASP A 81 6.22 2.60 -30.21
N ALA A 82 5.35 3.50 -30.69
CA ALA A 82 5.18 3.75 -32.13
C ALA A 82 6.46 4.28 -32.81
N GLN A 83 7.38 4.87 -32.04
CA GLN A 83 8.66 5.40 -32.49
C GLN A 83 9.81 4.40 -32.27
N SER A 84 9.50 3.12 -31.99
CA SER A 84 10.48 2.07 -31.73
C SER A 84 11.39 2.33 -30.52
N ARG A 85 11.00 3.19 -29.57
CA ARG A 85 11.69 3.37 -28.29
C ARG A 85 11.20 2.34 -27.28
N TRP A 86 12.07 1.94 -26.36
CA TRP A 86 11.67 1.07 -25.26
C TRP A 86 10.81 1.85 -24.26
N ILE A 87 9.63 1.33 -23.97
CA ILE A 87 8.78 1.78 -22.86
C ILE A 87 8.58 0.65 -21.87
N TYR A 88 8.60 1.01 -20.59
CA TYR A 88 8.51 0.11 -19.45
C TYR A 88 7.17 0.28 -18.75
N ARG A 89 6.65 -0.85 -18.26
CA ARG A 89 5.58 -0.93 -17.26
C ARG A 89 6.15 -1.61 -16.03
N CYS A 90 5.91 -1.05 -14.86
CA CYS A 90 6.42 -1.61 -13.61
C CYS A 90 5.29 -1.83 -12.62
N THR A 91 5.32 -2.99 -11.99
CA THR A 91 4.44 -3.35 -10.89
C THR A 91 5.28 -3.41 -9.62
N GLY A 92 4.91 -2.59 -8.64
CA GLY A 92 5.57 -2.47 -7.35
C GLY A 92 4.76 -3.15 -6.26
N THR A 93 5.44 -3.79 -5.32
CA THR A 93 4.87 -4.28 -4.06
C THR A 93 5.74 -3.84 -2.90
N ALA A 94 5.12 -3.36 -1.84
CA ALA A 94 5.84 -2.98 -0.64
C ALA A 94 4.95 -3.10 0.61
N THR A 95 5.60 -3.22 1.76
CA THR A 95 4.92 -3.31 3.05
C THR A 95 5.48 -2.25 3.98
N VAL A 96 4.61 -1.39 4.48
CA VAL A 96 4.91 -0.41 5.52
C VAL A 96 4.41 -0.97 6.85
N LEU A 97 5.22 -0.77 7.89
CA LEU A 97 4.83 -1.15 9.25
C LEU A 97 3.75 -0.19 9.75
N CYS A 98 2.65 -0.75 10.25
CA CYS A 98 1.56 0.00 10.86
C CYS A 98 1.64 -0.13 12.38
N ARG A 99 1.56 1.00 13.10
CA ARG A 99 1.53 1.06 14.56
C ARG A 99 0.19 1.55 15.09
#